data_AF-A0A839I500-F1
#
_entry.id   AF-A0A839I500-F1
#
_cell.length_a   1.000
_cell.length_b   1.000
_cell.length_c   1.000
_cell.angle_alpha   90.00
_cell.angle_beta   90.00
_cell.angle_gamma   90.00
#
_symmetry.space_group_name_H-M   'P 1'
#
loop_
_entity.id
_entity.type
_entity.pdbx_description
1 polymer ?
#
loop_
_entity_poly.entity_id
_entity_poly.type
_entity_poly.pdbx_seq_one_letter_code
_entity_poly.pdbx_strand_id
1 'polypeptide(L)'
;MSFSSQGLAPEVVKALTECGYQKLTPIQQKAIPLARKGHDILANAQTGTGKTAAFALPVIQRLLDTKKSATRRSARALILAPTRELAEQIAVNIISYTKYTSLKVTAVFGGKKMSSQERALDPGVDILVATPGRLQEHIEEGNVSIANLEFLVFDEADRMLDMGFVNAIRNIMMEVNSAPQIMLFSATSSAQMNKLASDILRKPKRISVDRENMTATTISHVVYPVDEERKTELLSELIGRKNWQQVLVFVNYKETANNIVKELKLDGIKAVICHGDKAQSARRRALEEFKEGKARVMVATDVAARGLDIADLPHVINYDMPFLAEDYVHRIGRTGRAGKKGHAISFVSREEELTVVQVETLIQQRIHRVEQPGYEPKSRESYIEKVNTKAGFKDRKGRTNNATNANQDQSSAERRMRLKNAIQKKAGITKLKK
;
A
#
# COMPACT_ATOMS: atom_id res chain seq x y z
N MET A 1 -24.19 13.81 10.95
CA MET A 1 -25.05 12.77 11.58
C MET A 1 -24.25 12.06 12.67
N SER A 2 -24.88 11.72 13.81
CA SER A 2 -24.25 10.91 14.87
C SER A 2 -24.39 9.41 14.60
N PHE A 3 -23.59 8.59 15.27
CA PHE A 3 -23.70 7.12 15.17
C PHE A 3 -24.99 6.58 15.77
N SER A 4 -25.48 7.19 16.85
CA SER A 4 -26.75 6.82 17.49
C SER A 4 -27.95 6.97 16.56
N SER A 5 -27.90 7.88 15.58
CA SER A 5 -28.99 8.09 14.62
C SER A 5 -29.03 7.04 13.51
N GLN A 6 -28.06 6.11 13.46
CA GLN A 6 -27.98 5.10 12.42
C GLN A 6 -28.77 3.83 12.76
N GLY A 7 -29.44 3.74 13.91
CA GLY A 7 -30.19 2.54 14.31
C GLY A 7 -29.30 1.32 14.50
N LEU A 8 -28.13 1.52 15.13
CA LEU A 8 -27.21 0.45 15.53
C LEU A 8 -27.63 -0.12 16.90
N ALA A 9 -27.26 -1.37 17.16
CA ALA A 9 -27.49 -2.02 18.45
C ALA A 9 -26.89 -1.21 19.61
N PRO A 10 -27.56 -1.10 20.77
CA PRO A 10 -27.08 -0.31 21.91
C PRO A 10 -25.65 -0.66 22.36
N GLU A 11 -25.28 -1.94 22.29
CA GLU A 11 -23.97 -2.47 22.62
C GLU A 11 -22.88 -1.90 21.70
N VAL A 12 -23.19 -1.78 20.41
CA VAL A 12 -22.27 -1.21 19.40
C VAL A 12 -22.16 0.31 19.59
N VAL A 13 -23.28 1.00 19.87
CA VAL A 13 -23.26 2.45 20.15
C VAL A 13 -22.42 2.77 21.39
N LYS A 14 -22.55 1.96 22.44
CA LYS A 14 -21.73 2.08 23.65
C LYS A 14 -20.24 1.91 23.34
N ALA A 15 -19.87 0.85 22.62
CA ALA A 15 -18.50 0.59 22.21
C ALA A 15 -17.91 1.73 21.37
N LEU A 16 -18.67 2.25 20.41
CA LEU A 16 -18.26 3.38 19.57
C LEU A 16 -18.03 4.66 20.38
N THR A 17 -18.89 4.91 21.37
CA THR A 17 -18.76 6.08 22.26
C THR A 17 -17.46 6.02 23.07
N GLU A 18 -17.11 4.85 23.61
CA GLU A 18 -15.83 4.64 24.32
C GLU A 18 -14.61 4.78 23.40
N CYS A 19 -14.76 4.41 22.13
CA CYS A 19 -13.73 4.62 21.11
C CYS A 19 -13.64 6.08 20.61
N GLY A 20 -14.46 6.99 21.14
CA GLY A 20 -14.44 8.42 20.79
C GLY A 20 -15.16 8.78 19.48
N TYR A 21 -15.98 7.88 18.93
CA TYR A 21 -16.73 8.15 17.69
C TYR A 21 -17.93 9.06 17.95
N GLN A 22 -17.79 10.35 17.61
CA GLN A 22 -18.85 11.35 17.80
C GLN A 22 -19.69 11.60 16.54
N LYS A 23 -19.02 11.78 15.39
CA LYS A 23 -19.65 12.14 14.11
C LYS A 23 -19.20 11.19 13.01
N LEU A 24 -20.14 10.84 12.13
CA LEU A 24 -19.84 10.04 10.94
C LEU A 24 -18.98 10.83 9.96
N THR A 25 -17.92 10.22 9.45
CA THR A 25 -17.12 10.77 8.34
C THR A 25 -17.91 10.72 7.03
N PRO A 26 -17.54 11.50 5.99
CA PRO A 26 -18.28 11.52 4.72
C PRO A 26 -18.43 10.13 4.07
N ILE A 27 -17.39 9.28 4.15
CA ILE A 27 -17.47 7.92 3.64
C ILE A 27 -18.43 7.04 4.45
N GLN A 28 -18.47 7.20 5.77
CA GLN A 28 -19.41 6.47 6.63
C GLN A 28 -20.86 6.90 6.36
N GLN A 29 -21.11 8.20 6.20
CA GLN A 29 -22.45 8.72 5.91
C GLN A 29 -23.00 8.19 4.58
N LYS A 30 -22.16 8.05 3.55
CA LYS A 30 -22.58 7.51 2.25
C LYS A 30 -22.66 5.99 2.24
N ALA A 31 -21.67 5.29 2.81
CA ALA A 31 -21.55 3.84 2.68
C ALA A 31 -22.48 3.06 3.62
N ILE A 32 -22.59 3.47 4.89
CA ILE A 32 -23.32 2.69 5.91
C ILE A 32 -24.79 2.46 5.50
N PRO A 33 -25.58 3.48 5.08
CA PRO A 33 -26.97 3.27 4.72
C PRO A 33 -27.15 2.35 3.50
N LEU A 34 -26.27 2.46 2.51
CA LEU A 34 -26.31 1.64 1.30
C LEU A 34 -25.93 0.19 1.59
N ALA A 35 -24.88 0.00 2.39
CA ALA A 35 -24.45 -1.32 2.84
C ALA A 35 -25.52 -2.00 3.69
N ARG A 36 -26.16 -1.28 4.62
CA ARG A 36 -27.27 -1.83 5.43
C ARG A 36 -28.47 -2.28 4.60
N LYS A 37 -28.73 -1.64 3.45
CA LYS A 37 -29.76 -2.04 2.47
C LYS A 37 -29.39 -3.28 1.65
N GLY A 38 -28.19 -3.85 1.85
CA GLY A 38 -27.74 -5.05 1.15
C GLY A 38 -27.12 -4.79 -0.23
N HIS A 39 -26.80 -3.54 -0.57
CA HIS A 39 -26.12 -3.25 -1.83
C HIS A 39 -24.63 -3.57 -1.75
N ASP A 40 -24.10 -4.16 -2.82
CA ASP A 40 -22.65 -4.19 -3.03
C ASP A 40 -22.11 -2.77 -3.12
N ILE A 41 -20.90 -2.54 -2.59
CA ILE A 41 -20.29 -1.21 -2.51
C ILE A 41 -18.98 -1.21 -3.27
N LEU A 42 -18.80 -0.19 -4.12
CA LEU A 42 -17.50 0.18 -4.66
C LEU A 42 -17.17 1.58 -4.16
N ALA A 43 -16.27 1.68 -3.20
CA ALA A 43 -15.92 2.92 -2.53
C ALA A 43 -14.49 3.35 -2.85
N ASN A 44 -14.38 4.56 -3.39
CA ASN A 44 -13.14 5.26 -3.63
C ASN A 44 -12.92 6.26 -2.49
N ALA A 45 -12.03 5.92 -1.56
CA ALA A 45 -11.69 6.74 -0.42
C ALA A 45 -10.27 6.43 0.10
N GLN A 46 -9.51 7.47 0.42
CA GLN A 46 -8.14 7.35 0.93
C GLN A 46 -8.08 6.77 2.34
N THR A 47 -6.92 6.21 2.72
CA THR A 47 -6.67 5.70 4.08
C THR A 47 -6.82 6.80 5.13
N GLY A 48 -7.42 6.48 6.29
CA GLY A 48 -7.66 7.45 7.36
C GLY A 48 -8.97 8.24 7.25
N THR A 49 -9.80 7.98 6.25
CA THR A 49 -11.15 8.58 6.12
C THR A 49 -12.21 7.88 6.97
N GLY A 50 -11.83 6.87 7.76
CA GLY A 50 -12.76 6.08 8.58
C GLY A 50 -13.42 4.91 7.84
N LYS A 51 -12.79 4.39 6.77
CA LYS A 51 -13.26 3.24 5.98
C LYS A 51 -13.59 2.01 6.82
N THR A 52 -12.76 1.70 7.82
CA THR A 52 -12.97 0.51 8.67
C THR A 52 -14.35 0.49 9.32
N ALA A 53 -14.78 1.58 9.94
CA ALA A 53 -16.13 1.66 10.50
C ALA A 53 -17.22 1.69 9.41
N ALA A 54 -16.92 2.24 8.22
CA ALA A 54 -17.86 2.32 7.11
C ALA A 54 -18.30 0.94 6.60
N PHE A 55 -17.40 -0.05 6.57
CA PHE A 55 -17.76 -1.44 6.23
C PHE A 55 -18.04 -2.32 7.43
N ALA A 56 -17.36 -2.11 8.57
CA ALA A 56 -17.50 -3.01 9.72
C ALA A 56 -18.87 -2.86 10.39
N LEU A 57 -19.39 -1.64 10.54
CA LEU A 57 -20.65 -1.42 11.26
C LEU A 57 -21.87 -2.04 10.57
N PRO A 58 -22.04 -1.94 9.23
CA PRO A 58 -23.09 -2.69 8.53
C PRO A 58 -22.98 -4.20 8.70
N VAL A 59 -21.76 -4.75 8.65
CA VAL A 59 -21.50 -6.19 8.84
C VAL A 59 -21.89 -6.61 10.26
N ILE A 60 -21.31 -5.95 11.27
CA ILE A 60 -21.59 -6.22 12.68
C ILE A 60 -23.09 -6.17 12.95
N GLN A 61 -23.76 -5.11 12.51
CA GLN A 61 -25.20 -4.96 12.74
C GLN A 61 -25.99 -6.13 12.14
N ARG A 62 -25.70 -6.52 10.90
CA ARG A 62 -26.42 -7.63 10.26
C ARG A 62 -26.16 -8.96 10.96
N LEU A 63 -24.92 -9.22 11.38
CA LEU A 63 -24.57 -10.46 12.09
C LEU A 63 -25.29 -10.55 13.44
N LEU A 64 -25.50 -9.43 14.13
CA LEU A 64 -26.31 -9.34 15.36
C LEU A 64 -27.80 -9.56 15.09
N ASP A 65 -28.33 -8.97 14.02
CA ASP A 65 -29.75 -9.07 13.67
C ASP A 65 -30.17 -10.51 13.36
N THR A 66 -29.28 -11.30 12.74
CA THR A 66 -29.58 -12.69 12.37
C THR A 66 -29.41 -13.69 13.51
N LYS A 67 -28.72 -13.31 14.61
CA LYS A 67 -28.47 -14.14 15.82
C LYS A 67 -27.93 -15.56 15.53
N LYS A 68 -27.29 -15.76 14.38
CA LYS A 68 -26.59 -16.99 14.04
C LYS A 68 -25.17 -16.93 14.61
N SER A 69 -24.58 -18.08 14.86
CA SER A 69 -23.15 -18.20 15.18
C SER A 69 -22.45 -18.94 14.04
N ALA A 70 -21.18 -18.63 13.82
CA ALA A 70 -20.35 -19.43 12.93
C ALA A 70 -20.29 -20.90 13.39
N THR A 71 -20.29 -21.82 12.42
CA THR A 71 -20.07 -23.24 12.70
C THR A 71 -18.58 -23.52 12.89
N ARG A 72 -18.25 -24.69 13.45
CA ARG A 72 -16.86 -25.12 13.63
C ARG A 72 -16.06 -24.93 12.33
N ARG A 73 -14.87 -24.32 12.42
CA ARG A 73 -13.98 -24.03 11.28
C ARG A 73 -14.66 -23.30 10.12
N SER A 74 -15.59 -22.38 10.38
CA SER A 74 -16.15 -21.51 9.34
C SER A 74 -16.11 -20.03 9.71
N ALA A 75 -16.26 -19.18 8.70
CA ALA A 75 -16.43 -17.75 8.84
C ALA A 75 -17.77 -17.29 8.25
N ARG A 76 -18.43 -16.31 8.88
CA ARG A 76 -19.66 -15.68 8.33
C ARG A 76 -19.35 -14.42 7.52
N ALA A 77 -18.37 -13.64 7.94
CA ALA A 77 -17.85 -12.49 7.21
C ALA A 77 -16.34 -12.60 7.03
N LEU A 78 -15.86 -12.30 5.83
CA LEU A 78 -14.44 -12.24 5.51
C LEU A 78 -14.05 -10.82 5.12
N ILE A 79 -12.96 -10.31 5.70
CA ILE A 79 -12.37 -9.01 5.37
C ILE A 79 -10.92 -9.25 4.95
N LEU A 80 -10.61 -8.96 3.69
CA LEU A 80 -9.27 -9.08 3.12
C LEU A 80 -8.54 -7.74 3.19
N ALA A 81 -7.30 -7.80 3.66
CA ALA A 81 -6.38 -6.67 3.70
C ALA A 81 -5.00 -7.06 3.10
N PRO A 82 -4.31 -6.14 2.40
CA PRO A 82 -3.04 -6.42 1.73
C PRO A 82 -1.87 -6.73 2.68
N THR A 83 -1.85 -6.14 3.88
CA THR A 83 -0.71 -6.26 4.81
C THR A 83 -1.12 -6.84 6.15
N ARG A 84 -0.14 -7.44 6.85
CA ARG A 84 -0.32 -8.00 8.20
C ARG A 84 -0.74 -6.93 9.19
N GLU A 85 -0.14 -5.75 9.07
CA GLU A 85 -0.38 -4.60 9.95
C GLU A 85 -1.81 -4.08 9.77
N LEU A 86 -2.26 -3.94 8.52
CA LEU A 86 -3.62 -3.49 8.25
C LEU A 86 -4.65 -4.53 8.70
N ALA A 87 -4.40 -5.83 8.47
CA ALA A 87 -5.26 -6.89 8.97
C ALA A 87 -5.36 -6.87 10.51
N GLU A 88 -4.24 -6.70 11.21
CA GLU A 88 -4.21 -6.57 12.68
C GLU A 88 -4.97 -5.31 13.14
N GLN A 89 -4.77 -4.17 12.50
CA GLN A 89 -5.47 -2.91 12.82
C GLN A 89 -6.99 -3.03 12.62
N ILE A 90 -7.43 -3.61 11.50
CA ILE A 90 -8.85 -3.83 11.22
C ILE A 90 -9.46 -4.72 12.30
N ALA A 91 -8.80 -5.82 12.65
CA ALA A 91 -9.29 -6.73 13.68
C ALA A 91 -9.39 -6.06 15.05
N VAL A 92 -8.37 -5.30 15.47
CA VAL A 92 -8.41 -4.53 16.73
C VAL A 92 -9.57 -3.54 16.76
N ASN A 93 -9.81 -2.83 15.65
CA ASN A 93 -10.93 -1.91 15.54
C ASN A 93 -12.28 -2.64 15.67
N ILE A 94 -12.44 -3.76 14.96
CA ILE A 94 -13.69 -4.54 15.00
C ILE A 94 -13.93 -5.12 16.39
N ILE A 95 -12.90 -5.69 17.03
CA ILE A 95 -12.98 -6.18 18.42
C ILE A 95 -13.44 -5.05 19.35
N SER A 96 -12.93 -3.83 19.15
CA SER A 96 -13.35 -2.68 19.94
C SER A 96 -14.82 -2.34 19.69
N TYR A 97 -15.30 -2.38 18.45
CA TYR A 97 -16.72 -2.15 18.12
C TYR A 97 -17.65 -3.25 18.63
N THR A 98 -17.16 -4.49 18.75
CA THR A 98 -17.92 -5.65 19.23
C THR A 98 -17.67 -5.98 20.70
N LYS A 99 -17.01 -5.10 21.46
CA LYS A 99 -16.62 -5.31 22.87
C LYS A 99 -17.78 -5.78 23.77
N TYR A 100 -19.00 -5.31 23.49
CA TYR A 100 -20.20 -5.62 24.27
C TYR A 100 -21.13 -6.64 23.59
N THR A 101 -20.63 -7.40 22.61
CA THR A 101 -21.43 -8.41 21.89
C THR A 101 -20.80 -9.80 21.99
N SER A 102 -21.52 -10.82 21.54
CA SER A 102 -21.03 -12.21 21.50
C SER A 102 -20.28 -12.56 20.21
N LEU A 103 -20.06 -11.60 19.30
CA LEU A 103 -19.43 -11.86 18.00
C LEU A 103 -17.96 -12.21 18.18
N LYS A 104 -17.54 -13.31 17.56
CA LYS A 104 -16.14 -13.76 17.56
C LYS A 104 -15.39 -13.16 16.37
N VAL A 105 -14.26 -12.51 16.65
CA VAL A 105 -13.42 -11.85 15.65
C VAL A 105 -12.01 -12.41 15.73
N THR A 106 -11.48 -12.88 14.59
CA THR A 106 -10.12 -13.42 14.50
C THR A 106 -9.39 -12.81 13.31
N ALA A 107 -8.08 -12.64 13.44
CA ALA A 107 -7.22 -12.20 12.35
C ALA A 107 -6.21 -13.28 11.98
N VAL A 108 -6.07 -13.58 10.68
CA VAL A 108 -5.08 -14.52 10.16
C VAL A 108 -4.16 -13.89 9.14
N PHE A 109 -2.86 -13.96 9.40
CA PHE A 109 -1.85 -13.39 8.53
C PHE A 109 -0.47 -14.03 8.77
N GLY A 110 0.43 -13.88 7.80
CA GLY A 110 1.76 -14.47 7.86
C GLY A 110 2.60 -13.96 9.05
N GLY A 111 3.64 -14.69 9.43
CA GLY A 111 4.56 -14.28 10.52
C GLY A 111 4.08 -14.58 11.94
N LYS A 112 2.85 -15.07 12.13
CA LYS A 112 2.40 -15.75 13.36
C LYS A 112 2.37 -17.27 13.15
N LYS A 113 2.55 -18.04 14.23
CA LYS A 113 2.53 -19.52 14.19
C LYS A 113 1.19 -20.03 13.63
N MET A 114 1.25 -21.00 12.72
CA MET A 114 0.05 -21.59 12.09
C MET A 114 -0.88 -22.21 13.12
N SER A 115 -0.34 -23.07 14.01
CA SER A 115 -1.10 -23.76 15.06
C SER A 115 -1.80 -22.84 16.07
N SER A 116 -1.36 -21.59 16.21
CA SER A 116 -2.07 -20.59 17.02
C SER A 116 -3.31 -20.07 16.31
N GLN A 117 -3.24 -19.90 14.99
CA GLN A 117 -4.33 -19.40 14.17
C GLN A 117 -5.36 -20.51 13.93
N GLU A 118 -4.93 -21.75 13.70
CA GLU A 118 -5.79 -22.94 13.64
C GLU A 118 -6.66 -23.06 14.90
N ARG A 119 -6.05 -23.01 16.09
CA ARG A 119 -6.80 -23.06 17.37
C ARG A 119 -7.82 -21.94 17.52
N ALA A 120 -7.53 -20.75 16.98
CA ALA A 120 -8.46 -19.61 17.02
C ALA A 120 -9.60 -19.75 16.01
N LEU A 121 -9.40 -20.51 14.93
CA LEU A 121 -10.40 -20.77 13.89
C LEU A 121 -11.28 -21.99 14.21
N ASP A 122 -10.75 -22.97 14.95
CA ASP A 122 -11.45 -24.23 15.26
C ASP A 122 -12.89 -24.03 15.78
N PRO A 123 -13.18 -23.17 16.77
CA PRO A 123 -14.55 -23.01 17.27
C PRO A 123 -15.52 -22.30 16.30
N GLY A 124 -15.04 -21.81 15.15
CA GLY A 124 -15.80 -20.94 14.25
C GLY A 124 -15.72 -19.47 14.65
N VAL A 125 -15.69 -18.58 13.65
CA VAL A 125 -15.52 -17.14 13.82
C VAL A 125 -16.59 -16.37 13.06
N ASP A 126 -17.22 -15.36 13.66
CA ASP A 126 -18.24 -14.58 12.97
C ASP A 126 -17.61 -13.63 11.95
N ILE A 127 -16.47 -13.01 12.32
CA ILE A 127 -15.73 -12.11 11.45
C ILE A 127 -14.26 -12.55 11.37
N LEU A 128 -13.82 -12.92 10.17
CA LEU A 128 -12.44 -13.26 9.87
C LEU A 128 -11.78 -12.10 9.11
N VAL A 129 -10.68 -11.57 9.65
CA VAL A 129 -9.83 -10.61 8.94
C VAL A 129 -8.58 -11.34 8.46
N ALA A 130 -8.20 -11.21 7.18
CA ALA A 130 -7.09 -11.99 6.65
C ALA A 130 -6.23 -11.28 5.60
N THR A 131 -4.96 -11.66 5.53
CA THR A 131 -4.15 -11.42 4.32
C THR A 131 -4.35 -12.57 3.32
N PRO A 132 -4.45 -12.31 1.99
CA PRO A 132 -4.80 -13.34 1.00
C PRO A 132 -3.96 -14.62 1.08
N GLY A 133 -2.63 -14.53 1.09
CA GLY A 133 -1.76 -15.71 1.10
C GLY A 133 -1.96 -16.62 2.32
N ARG A 134 -2.01 -16.05 3.53
CA ARG A 134 -2.25 -16.84 4.76
C ARG A 134 -3.66 -17.44 4.79
N LEU A 135 -4.65 -16.74 4.24
CA LEU A 135 -5.99 -17.32 4.15
C LEU A 135 -5.99 -18.58 3.28
N GLN A 136 -5.32 -18.53 2.12
CA GLN A 136 -5.20 -19.70 1.24
C GLN A 136 -4.54 -20.88 1.96
N GLU A 137 -3.43 -20.65 2.66
CA GLU A 137 -2.78 -21.71 3.47
C GLU A 137 -3.77 -22.35 4.46
N HIS A 138 -4.60 -21.55 5.15
CA HIS A 138 -5.61 -22.09 6.07
C HIS A 138 -6.76 -22.84 5.39
N ILE A 139 -7.16 -22.43 4.18
CA ILE A 139 -8.19 -23.13 3.41
C ILE A 139 -7.64 -24.48 2.93
N GLU A 140 -6.42 -24.49 2.37
CA GLU A 140 -5.73 -25.69 1.88
C GLU A 140 -5.52 -26.74 2.98
N GLU A 141 -5.18 -26.29 4.20
CA GLU A 141 -5.03 -27.17 5.37
C GLU A 141 -6.38 -27.58 6.03
N GLY A 142 -7.52 -27.07 5.54
CA GLY A 142 -8.84 -27.38 6.12
C GLY A 142 -9.06 -26.78 7.52
N ASN A 143 -8.34 -25.69 7.83
CA ASN A 143 -8.44 -24.97 9.10
C ASN A 143 -9.65 -24.03 9.14
N VAL A 144 -10.10 -23.54 7.98
CA VAL A 144 -11.30 -22.71 7.85
C VAL A 144 -11.97 -22.92 6.50
N SER A 145 -13.30 -22.94 6.50
CA SER A 145 -14.14 -22.87 5.31
C SER A 145 -14.74 -21.48 5.15
N ILE A 146 -14.67 -20.95 3.93
CA ILE A 146 -15.29 -19.70 3.52
C ILE A 146 -16.40 -19.92 2.48
N ALA A 147 -16.90 -21.15 2.34
CA ALA A 147 -17.91 -21.48 1.35
C ALA A 147 -19.22 -20.69 1.55
N ASN A 148 -19.61 -20.45 2.80
CA ASN A 148 -20.90 -19.89 3.18
C ASN A 148 -20.76 -18.52 3.85
N LEU A 149 -20.16 -17.55 3.16
CA LEU A 149 -20.07 -16.17 3.60
C LEU A 149 -21.40 -15.42 3.41
N GLU A 150 -21.76 -14.62 4.42
CA GLU A 150 -22.77 -13.56 4.30
C GLU A 150 -22.15 -12.27 3.74
N PHE A 151 -20.86 -12.03 4.04
CA PHE A 151 -20.14 -10.82 3.66
C PHE A 151 -18.72 -11.09 3.19
N LEU A 152 -18.29 -10.34 2.19
CA LEU A 152 -16.90 -10.29 1.75
C LEU A 152 -16.47 -8.84 1.53
N VAL A 153 -15.41 -8.42 2.21
CA VAL A 153 -14.89 -7.05 2.14
C VAL A 153 -13.45 -7.07 1.66
N PHE A 154 -13.10 -6.14 0.77
CA PHE A 154 -11.74 -5.87 0.34
C PHE A 154 -11.36 -4.46 0.79
N ASP A 155 -10.43 -4.33 1.74
CA ASP A 155 -9.84 -3.03 2.10
C ASP A 155 -8.48 -2.84 1.44
N GLU A 156 -8.23 -1.65 0.92
CA GLU A 156 -7.06 -1.33 0.10
C GLU A 156 -6.89 -2.33 -1.07
N ALA A 157 -7.98 -2.53 -1.83
CA ALA A 157 -8.04 -3.51 -2.92
C ALA A 157 -7.07 -3.21 -4.07
N ASP A 158 -6.84 -1.93 -4.36
CA ASP A 158 -5.78 -1.48 -5.27
C ASP A 158 -4.41 -1.98 -4.83
N ARG A 159 -4.12 -1.94 -3.53
CA ARG A 159 -2.85 -2.45 -2.98
C ARG A 159 -2.72 -3.94 -3.11
N MET A 160 -3.80 -4.69 -2.96
CA MET A 160 -3.76 -6.11 -3.22
C MET A 160 -3.40 -6.42 -4.68
N LEU A 161 -3.86 -5.60 -5.63
CA LEU A 161 -3.47 -5.72 -7.04
C LEU A 161 -1.99 -5.36 -7.25
N ASP A 162 -1.52 -4.25 -6.69
CA ASP A 162 -0.11 -3.81 -6.78
C ASP A 162 0.86 -4.87 -6.24
N MET A 163 0.45 -5.59 -5.18
CA MET A 163 1.24 -6.66 -4.56
C MET A 163 1.12 -8.01 -5.29
N GLY A 164 0.40 -8.07 -6.41
CA GLY A 164 0.23 -9.29 -7.21
C GLY A 164 -0.75 -10.31 -6.62
N PHE A 165 -1.57 -9.94 -5.64
CA PHE A 165 -2.55 -10.85 -5.03
C PHE A 165 -3.79 -11.12 -5.90
N VAL A 166 -3.82 -10.64 -7.15
CA VAL A 166 -4.95 -10.87 -8.06
C VAL A 166 -5.31 -12.35 -8.22
N ASN A 167 -4.31 -13.23 -8.31
CA ASN A 167 -4.55 -14.68 -8.41
C ASN A 167 -5.05 -15.26 -7.09
N ALA A 168 -4.49 -14.83 -5.95
CA ALA A 168 -4.94 -15.24 -4.63
C ALA A 168 -6.41 -14.85 -4.40
N ILE A 169 -6.79 -13.61 -4.77
CA ILE A 169 -8.16 -13.13 -4.70
C ILE A 169 -9.09 -14.01 -5.55
N ARG A 170 -8.72 -14.30 -6.80
CA ARG A 170 -9.53 -15.18 -7.66
C ARG A 170 -9.72 -16.57 -7.06
N ASN A 171 -8.66 -17.16 -6.51
CA ASN A 171 -8.75 -18.46 -5.86
C ASN A 171 -9.68 -18.42 -4.65
N ILE A 172 -9.54 -17.40 -3.79
CA ILE A 172 -10.44 -17.19 -2.66
C ILE A 172 -11.90 -17.08 -3.14
N MET A 173 -12.16 -16.36 -4.24
CA MET A 173 -13.51 -16.24 -4.80
C MET A 173 -14.08 -17.57 -5.30
N MET A 174 -13.25 -18.49 -5.79
CA MET A 174 -13.69 -19.82 -6.22
C MET A 174 -14.09 -20.72 -5.04
N GLU A 175 -13.55 -20.47 -3.84
CA GLU A 175 -13.89 -21.20 -2.62
C GLU A 175 -15.20 -20.71 -1.97
N VAL A 176 -15.79 -19.62 -2.47
CA VAL A 176 -17.05 -19.03 -1.96
C VAL A 176 -18.23 -19.55 -2.80
N ASN A 177 -18.99 -20.50 -2.25
CA ASN A 177 -20.17 -21.10 -2.90
C ASN A 177 -21.48 -20.31 -2.68
N SER A 178 -21.44 -19.35 -1.76
CA SER A 178 -22.55 -18.47 -1.40
C SER A 178 -22.57 -17.20 -2.26
N ALA A 179 -23.58 -16.36 -2.06
CA ALA A 179 -23.73 -15.10 -2.76
C ALA A 179 -23.60 -13.90 -1.78
N PRO A 180 -22.43 -13.71 -1.13
CA PRO A 180 -22.26 -12.70 -0.09
C PRO A 180 -22.50 -11.29 -0.62
N GLN A 181 -22.85 -10.37 0.28
CA GLN A 181 -22.74 -8.94 -0.02
C GLN A 181 -21.26 -8.57 -0.09
N ILE A 182 -20.84 -7.93 -1.20
CA ILE A 182 -19.44 -7.61 -1.44
C ILE A 182 -19.21 -6.11 -1.34
N MET A 183 -18.21 -5.71 -0.56
CA MET A 183 -17.82 -4.31 -0.41
C MET A 183 -16.34 -4.13 -0.71
N LEU A 184 -16.03 -3.23 -1.65
CA LEU A 184 -14.69 -2.98 -2.12
C LEU A 184 -14.30 -1.55 -1.81
N PHE A 185 -13.21 -1.38 -1.07
CA PHE A 185 -12.65 -0.08 -0.72
C PHE A 185 -11.24 0.07 -1.31
N SER A 186 -11.04 1.15 -2.05
CA SER A 186 -9.79 1.46 -2.76
C SER A 186 -9.48 2.95 -2.64
N ALA A 187 -8.20 3.32 -2.69
CA ALA A 187 -7.81 4.73 -2.80
C ALA A 187 -7.79 5.18 -4.27
N THR A 188 -7.55 4.27 -5.19
CA THR A 188 -7.38 4.53 -6.62
C THR A 188 -8.47 3.87 -7.48
N SER A 189 -8.61 4.32 -8.74
CA SER A 189 -9.58 3.79 -9.71
C SER A 189 -8.90 3.34 -11.01
N SER A 190 -7.84 2.53 -10.89
CA SER A 190 -7.11 2.01 -12.06
C SER A 190 -7.98 1.11 -12.96
N ALA A 191 -7.55 0.88 -14.21
CA ALA A 191 -8.25 -0.01 -15.13
C ALA A 191 -8.33 -1.45 -14.59
N GLN A 192 -7.25 -1.93 -13.95
CA GLN A 192 -7.22 -3.24 -13.30
C GLN A 192 -8.19 -3.32 -12.11
N MET A 193 -8.28 -2.26 -11.31
CA MET A 193 -9.25 -2.16 -10.21
C MET A 193 -10.69 -2.17 -10.73
N ASN A 194 -10.98 -1.42 -11.78
CA ASN A 194 -12.31 -1.42 -12.40
C ASN A 194 -12.67 -2.80 -12.97
N LYS A 195 -11.72 -3.52 -13.56
CA LYS A 195 -11.91 -4.89 -14.04
C LYS A 195 -12.18 -5.86 -12.88
N LEU A 196 -11.37 -5.84 -11.82
CA LEU A 196 -11.61 -6.66 -10.64
C LEU A 196 -13.01 -6.38 -10.06
N ALA A 197 -13.38 -5.11 -9.95
CA ALA A 197 -14.69 -4.70 -9.44
C ALA A 197 -15.85 -5.18 -10.33
N SER A 198 -15.70 -5.16 -11.66
CA SER A 198 -16.73 -5.69 -12.57
C SER A 198 -16.84 -7.21 -12.50
N ASP A 199 -15.72 -7.90 -12.23
CA ASP A 199 -15.68 -9.36 -12.16
C ASP A 199 -16.35 -9.88 -10.88
N ILE A 200 -16.29 -9.13 -9.77
CA ILE A 200 -16.75 -9.63 -8.46
C ILE A 200 -18.01 -8.95 -7.92
N LEU A 201 -18.33 -7.70 -8.29
CA LEU A 201 -19.46 -6.96 -7.71
C LEU A 201 -20.74 -7.08 -8.54
N ARG A 202 -21.90 -7.09 -7.88
CA ARG A 202 -23.23 -7.17 -8.50
C ARG A 202 -23.98 -5.85 -8.37
N LYS A 203 -24.09 -5.10 -9.47
CA LYS A 203 -24.74 -3.77 -9.53
C LYS A 203 -24.33 -2.85 -8.35
N PRO A 204 -23.01 -2.65 -8.12
CA PRO A 204 -22.54 -1.96 -6.93
C PRO A 204 -22.96 -0.49 -6.91
N LYS A 205 -23.19 0.03 -5.71
CA LYS A 205 -23.27 1.48 -5.51
C LYS A 205 -21.86 2.04 -5.46
N ARG A 206 -21.57 2.91 -6.43
CA ARG A 206 -20.29 3.62 -6.52
C ARG A 206 -20.33 4.83 -5.59
N ILE A 207 -19.35 4.91 -4.71
CA ILE A 207 -19.19 6.00 -3.75
C ILE A 207 -17.82 6.61 -3.99
N SER A 208 -17.78 7.85 -4.47
CA SER A 208 -16.56 8.67 -4.41
C SER A 208 -16.68 9.63 -3.24
N VAL A 209 -15.66 9.63 -2.40
CA VAL A 209 -15.43 10.68 -1.42
C VAL A 209 -14.11 11.30 -1.78
N ASP A 210 -14.19 12.40 -2.50
CA ASP A 210 -13.05 13.29 -2.62
C ASP A 210 -12.66 13.73 -1.21
N ARG A 211 -11.36 13.82 -0.94
CA ARG A 211 -10.95 14.64 0.19
C ARG A 211 -11.56 16.02 -0.08
N GLU A 212 -12.42 16.52 0.80
CA GLU A 212 -12.44 17.96 1.02
C GLU A 212 -10.97 18.35 1.11
N ASN A 213 -10.53 19.25 0.23
CA ASN A 213 -9.15 19.69 -0.03
C ASN A 213 -8.41 20.11 1.25
N MET A 214 -8.14 19.17 2.16
CA MET A 214 -7.60 19.40 3.48
C MET A 214 -6.19 18.84 3.61
N THR A 215 -5.71 18.04 2.65
CA THR A 215 -4.32 17.54 2.67
C THR A 215 -3.48 18.02 1.52
N ALA A 216 -4.06 18.29 0.35
CA ALA A 216 -3.30 18.90 -0.74
C ALA A 216 -2.91 20.35 -0.38
N THR A 217 -3.72 21.05 0.42
CA THR A 217 -3.46 22.43 0.86
C THR A 217 -2.68 22.55 2.16
N THR A 218 -2.67 21.54 3.03
CA THR A 218 -2.00 21.62 4.35
C THR A 218 -0.60 21.00 4.35
N ILE A 219 -0.27 20.19 3.34
CA ILE A 219 1.07 19.60 3.18
C ILE A 219 1.91 20.53 2.30
N SER A 220 3.02 21.02 2.83
CA SER A 220 4.04 21.68 2.03
C SER A 220 4.94 20.62 1.40
N HIS A 221 5.10 20.68 0.07
CA HIS A 221 5.95 19.78 -0.68
C HIS A 221 7.26 20.49 -1.03
N VAL A 222 8.39 19.83 -0.80
CA VAL A 222 9.71 20.33 -1.21
C VAL A 222 10.57 19.20 -1.75
N VAL A 223 11.29 19.48 -2.83
CA VAL A 223 12.34 18.63 -3.37
C VAL A 223 13.69 19.24 -3.02
N TYR A 224 14.59 18.42 -2.48
CA TYR A 224 16.01 18.70 -2.42
C TYR A 224 16.71 17.87 -3.50
N PRO A 225 17.16 18.49 -4.60
CA PRO A 225 18.04 17.84 -5.55
C PRO A 225 19.34 17.48 -4.86
N VAL A 226 19.76 16.22 -4.94
CA VAL A 226 21.00 15.75 -4.29
C VAL A 226 21.54 14.51 -5.00
N ASP A 227 22.86 14.38 -5.08
CA ASP A 227 23.50 13.16 -5.57
C ASP A 227 23.19 11.96 -4.64
N GLU A 228 22.98 10.79 -5.22
CA GLU A 228 22.56 9.56 -4.50
C GLU A 228 23.49 9.24 -3.32
N GLU A 229 24.79 9.37 -3.53
CA GLU A 229 25.85 9.12 -2.56
C GLU A 229 25.82 10.06 -1.33
N ARG A 230 25.09 11.18 -1.43
CA ARG A 230 25.03 12.23 -0.39
C ARG A 230 23.68 12.35 0.30
N LYS A 231 22.69 11.56 -0.10
CA LYS A 231 21.36 11.57 0.53
C LYS A 231 21.40 11.28 2.04
N THR A 232 22.24 10.33 2.49
CA THR A 232 22.36 10.00 3.94
C THR A 232 22.96 11.16 4.73
N GLU A 233 24.02 11.79 4.21
CA GLU A 233 24.63 12.97 4.82
C GLU A 233 23.62 14.11 4.91
N LEU A 234 22.87 14.37 3.83
CA LEU A 234 21.84 15.40 3.78
C LEU A 234 20.72 15.13 4.79
N LEU A 235 20.32 13.86 4.93
CA LEU A 235 19.31 13.44 5.89
C LEU A 235 19.73 13.82 7.31
N SER A 236 20.95 13.45 7.69
CA SER A 236 21.50 13.71 9.02
C SER A 236 21.64 15.21 9.28
N GLU A 237 22.20 15.96 8.33
CA GLU A 237 22.35 17.42 8.39
C GLU A 237 20.99 18.12 8.58
N LEU A 238 19.99 17.80 7.76
CA LEU A 238 18.67 18.44 7.86
C LEU A 238 17.98 18.12 9.18
N ILE A 239 18.03 16.86 9.62
CA ILE A 239 17.43 16.45 10.90
C ILE A 239 18.16 17.13 12.04
N GLY A 240 19.49 17.04 12.11
CA GLY A 240 20.32 17.64 13.15
C GLY A 240 20.13 19.15 13.24
N ARG A 241 20.43 19.88 12.16
CA ARG A 241 20.46 21.34 12.12
C ARG A 241 19.11 21.99 12.35
N LYS A 242 18.03 21.43 11.79
CA LYS A 242 16.67 21.97 11.96
C LYS A 242 15.96 21.42 13.19
N ASN A 243 16.64 20.58 13.98
CA ASN A 243 16.10 19.91 15.16
C ASN A 243 14.74 19.21 14.92
N TRP A 244 14.52 18.63 13.73
CA TRP A 244 13.27 17.95 13.39
C TRP A 244 12.97 16.77 14.30
N GLN A 245 11.76 16.70 14.84
CA GLN A 245 11.29 15.60 15.67
C GLN A 245 10.31 14.73 14.88
N GLN A 246 10.23 13.44 15.27
CA GLN A 246 9.31 12.44 14.71
C GLN A 246 9.31 12.42 13.17
N VAL A 247 10.47 12.10 12.61
CA VAL A 247 10.69 12.06 11.16
C VAL A 247 10.49 10.65 10.65
N LEU A 248 9.51 10.48 9.75
CA LEU A 248 9.33 9.21 9.02
C LEU A 248 10.07 9.27 7.69
N VAL A 249 11.02 8.37 7.49
CA VAL A 249 11.84 8.27 6.29
C VAL A 249 11.44 7.04 5.50
N PHE A 250 11.01 7.23 4.26
CA PHE A 250 10.68 6.16 3.33
C PHE A 250 11.85 5.85 2.40
N VAL A 251 12.16 4.56 2.27
CA VAL A 251 13.14 4.02 1.34
C VAL A 251 12.56 2.86 0.53
N ASN A 252 13.14 2.60 -0.63
CA ASN A 252 12.68 1.53 -1.51
C ASN A 252 13.20 0.15 -1.07
N TYR A 253 14.41 0.11 -0.48
CA TYR A 253 15.09 -1.15 -0.16
C TYR A 253 15.43 -1.29 1.33
N LYS A 254 15.32 -2.52 1.83
CA LYS A 254 15.62 -2.89 3.23
C LYS A 254 17.09 -2.67 3.61
N GLU A 255 18.02 -2.90 2.69
CA GLU A 255 19.45 -2.69 2.94
C GLU A 255 19.76 -1.21 3.12
N THR A 256 19.18 -0.36 2.27
CA THR A 256 19.23 1.10 2.42
C THR A 256 18.70 1.53 3.80
N ALA A 257 17.57 0.96 4.24
CA ALA A 257 17.03 1.23 5.57
C ALA A 257 18.00 0.89 6.70
N ASN A 258 18.66 -0.29 6.62
CA ASN A 258 19.64 -0.71 7.62
C ASN A 258 20.85 0.24 7.65
N ASN A 259 21.37 0.61 6.48
CA ASN A 259 22.53 1.50 6.37
C ASN A 259 22.23 2.89 6.94
N ILE A 260 21.09 3.50 6.56
CA ILE A 260 20.72 4.83 7.06
C ILE A 260 20.60 4.82 8.60
N VAL A 261 19.94 3.81 9.18
CA VAL A 261 19.80 3.75 10.64
C VAL A 261 21.15 3.57 11.34
N LYS A 262 22.10 2.86 10.73
CA LYS A 262 23.47 2.75 11.25
C LYS A 262 24.16 4.11 11.26
N GLU A 263 24.15 4.82 10.14
CA GLU A 263 24.79 6.14 10.01
C GLU A 263 24.16 7.18 10.94
N LEU A 264 22.81 7.27 10.97
CA LEU A 264 22.11 8.18 11.88
C LEU A 264 22.49 7.95 13.36
N LYS A 265 22.71 6.69 13.76
CA LYS A 265 23.14 6.37 15.13
C LYS A 265 24.57 6.82 15.41
N LEU A 266 25.48 6.74 14.44
CA LEU A 266 26.84 7.26 14.57
C LEU A 266 26.83 8.78 14.76
N ASP A 267 25.90 9.47 14.09
CA ASP A 267 25.67 10.91 14.22
C ASP A 267 24.89 11.29 15.51
N GLY A 268 24.63 10.34 16.40
CA GLY A 268 23.92 10.56 17.67
C GLY A 268 22.40 10.72 17.53
N ILE A 269 21.83 10.46 16.34
CA ILE A 269 20.39 10.52 16.08
C ILE A 269 19.75 9.16 16.42
N LYS A 270 18.84 9.16 17.40
CA LYS A 270 18.07 7.96 17.77
C LYS A 270 17.12 7.56 16.64
N ALA A 271 17.48 6.50 15.91
CA ALA A 271 16.72 5.97 14.80
C ALA A 271 16.30 4.50 15.01
N VAL A 272 15.09 4.17 14.57
CA VAL A 272 14.52 2.81 14.53
C VAL A 272 14.18 2.42 13.09
N ILE A 273 14.02 1.11 12.85
CA ILE A 273 13.81 0.55 11.52
C ILE A 273 12.54 -0.30 11.46
N CYS A 274 11.78 -0.19 10.36
CA CYS A 274 10.60 -1.00 10.11
C CYS A 274 10.58 -1.49 8.65
N HIS A 275 10.94 -2.75 8.42
CA HIS A 275 10.87 -3.42 7.10
C HIS A 275 10.49 -4.90 7.24
N GLY A 276 10.21 -5.57 6.12
CA GLY A 276 9.69 -6.94 6.07
C GLY A 276 10.56 -8.02 6.75
N ASP A 277 11.89 -7.87 6.72
CA ASP A 277 12.80 -8.83 7.37
C ASP A 277 12.86 -8.72 8.91
N LYS A 278 12.27 -7.68 9.51
CA LYS A 278 12.19 -7.60 10.97
C LYS A 278 11.02 -8.42 11.48
N ALA A 279 11.24 -9.13 12.58
CA ALA A 279 10.17 -9.84 13.29
C ALA A 279 9.03 -8.87 13.66
N GLN A 280 7.79 -9.36 13.69
CA GLN A 280 6.62 -8.53 13.94
C GLN A 280 6.68 -7.82 15.30
N SER A 281 7.18 -8.50 16.34
CA SER A 281 7.39 -7.91 17.66
C SER A 281 8.39 -6.75 17.62
N ALA A 282 9.47 -6.87 16.83
CA ALA A 282 10.45 -5.82 16.65
C ALA A 282 9.86 -4.61 15.88
N ARG A 283 9.05 -4.87 14.83
CA ARG A 283 8.35 -3.80 14.10
C ARG A 283 7.36 -3.04 14.98
N ARG A 284 6.60 -3.75 15.82
CA ARG A 284 5.68 -3.15 16.80
C ARG A 284 6.42 -2.31 17.83
N ARG A 285 7.51 -2.84 18.39
CA ARG A 285 8.34 -2.10 19.35
C ARG A 285 8.95 -0.84 18.72
N ALA A 286 9.48 -0.93 17.49
CA ALA A 286 10.01 0.22 16.77
C ALA A 286 8.93 1.29 16.54
N LEU A 287 7.72 0.87 16.18
CA LEU A 287 6.57 1.74 16.03
C LEU A 287 6.19 2.45 17.34
N GLU A 288 6.14 1.72 18.45
CA GLU A 288 5.85 2.26 19.78
C GLU A 288 6.92 3.27 20.20
N GLU A 289 8.21 2.91 20.09
CA GLU A 289 9.33 3.79 20.41
C GLU A 289 9.30 5.09 19.57
N PHE A 290 8.91 5.01 18.30
CA PHE A 290 8.75 6.19 17.43
C PHE A 290 7.54 7.05 17.81
N LYS A 291 6.40 6.43 18.09
CA LYS A 291 5.17 7.13 18.51
C LYS A 291 5.35 7.87 19.84
N GLU A 292 6.05 7.25 20.78
CA GLU A 292 6.36 7.84 22.10
C GLU A 292 7.48 8.88 22.06
N GLY A 293 8.10 9.11 20.89
CA GLY A 293 9.21 10.06 20.73
C GLY A 293 10.55 9.57 21.32
N LYS A 294 10.64 8.31 21.76
CA LYS A 294 11.90 7.69 22.21
C LYS A 294 12.89 7.55 21.05
N ALA A 295 12.38 7.26 19.85
CA ALA A 295 13.11 7.33 18.61
C ALA A 295 12.68 8.57 17.83
N ARG A 296 13.67 9.35 17.40
CA ARG A 296 13.47 10.60 16.66
C ARG A 296 13.16 10.36 15.19
N VAL A 297 13.72 9.28 14.64
CA VAL A 297 13.58 8.90 13.23
C VAL A 297 13.11 7.46 13.13
N MET A 298 12.14 7.19 12.27
CA MET A 298 11.82 5.84 11.82
C MET A 298 12.10 5.72 10.33
N VAL A 299 12.97 4.78 9.96
CA VAL A 299 13.25 4.45 8.56
C VAL A 299 12.45 3.20 8.18
N ALA A 300 11.66 3.29 7.11
CA ALA A 300 10.77 2.21 6.71
C ALA A 300 10.69 2.04 5.20
N THR A 301 10.42 0.81 4.77
CA THR A 301 10.02 0.53 3.39
C THR A 301 8.51 0.70 3.21
N ASP A 302 8.05 0.95 1.99
CA ASP A 302 6.61 1.10 1.71
C ASP A 302 5.79 -0.06 2.24
N VAL A 303 6.22 -1.29 1.96
CA VAL A 303 5.52 -2.51 2.39
C VAL A 303 5.34 -2.54 3.90
N ALA A 304 6.34 -2.07 4.64
CA ALA A 304 6.33 -2.15 6.09
C ALA A 304 5.66 -0.96 6.79
N ALA A 305 5.61 0.19 6.12
CA ALA A 305 4.91 1.38 6.60
C ALA A 305 3.44 1.45 6.17
N ARG A 306 3.04 0.68 5.15
CA ARG A 306 1.64 0.52 4.74
C ARG A 306 0.82 -0.18 5.84
N GLY A 307 -0.26 0.45 6.26
CA GLY A 307 -1.10 -0.03 7.37
C GLY A 307 -0.55 0.28 8.77
N LEU A 308 0.59 0.97 8.90
CA LEU A 308 0.97 1.54 10.19
C LEU A 308 0.05 2.73 10.48
N ASP A 309 -0.64 2.67 11.62
CA ASP A 309 -1.43 3.77 12.14
C ASP A 309 -0.53 4.87 12.72
N ILE A 310 0.21 5.54 11.84
CA ILE A 310 1.05 6.69 12.17
C ILE A 310 0.50 7.86 11.39
N ALA A 311 -0.37 8.62 12.04
CA ALA A 311 -0.93 9.85 11.54
C ALA A 311 -0.28 11.05 12.24
N ASP A 312 -0.50 12.24 11.68
CA ASP A 312 -0.14 13.52 12.28
C ASP A 312 1.37 13.75 12.49
N LEU A 313 2.23 13.14 11.65
CA LEU A 313 3.65 13.42 11.73
C LEU A 313 3.99 14.83 11.25
N PRO A 314 4.95 15.54 11.87
CA PRO A 314 5.39 16.84 11.38
C PRO A 314 6.16 16.76 10.04
N HIS A 315 6.95 15.68 9.86
CA HIS A 315 7.83 15.50 8.70
C HIS A 315 7.75 14.08 8.15
N VAL A 316 7.57 14.00 6.84
CA VAL A 316 7.72 12.76 6.06
C VAL A 316 8.77 13.02 4.99
N ILE A 317 9.81 12.19 4.96
CA ILE A 317 10.91 12.27 4.00
C ILE A 317 10.84 11.06 3.07
N ASN A 318 10.72 11.31 1.77
CA ASN A 318 11.02 10.34 0.73
C ASN A 318 12.53 10.41 0.48
N TYR A 319 13.28 9.50 1.09
CA TYR A 319 14.71 9.39 0.84
C TYR A 319 14.96 8.86 -0.58
N ASP A 320 14.17 7.86 -0.97
CA ASP A 320 14.04 7.43 -2.36
C ASP A 320 12.69 7.90 -2.88
N MET A 321 12.60 8.32 -4.14
CA MET A 321 11.31 8.49 -4.79
C MET A 321 10.62 7.12 -4.93
N PRO A 322 9.30 7.04 -4.76
CA PRO A 322 8.59 5.78 -4.94
C PRO A 322 8.67 5.29 -6.39
N PHE A 323 8.56 3.98 -6.59
CA PHE A 323 8.53 3.40 -7.94
C PHE A 323 7.30 3.83 -8.76
N LEU A 324 6.18 4.11 -8.08
CA LEU A 324 4.93 4.57 -8.68
C LEU A 324 4.56 5.93 -8.09
N ALA A 325 4.04 6.84 -8.92
CA ALA A 325 3.66 8.17 -8.46
C ALA A 325 2.54 8.14 -7.41
N GLU A 326 1.63 7.17 -7.50
CA GLU A 326 0.52 6.98 -6.57
C GLU A 326 1.02 6.74 -5.14
N ASP A 327 2.12 5.99 -4.99
CA ASP A 327 2.74 5.70 -3.70
C ASP A 327 3.19 6.96 -2.97
N TYR A 328 3.57 8.01 -3.70
CA TYR A 328 3.93 9.30 -3.12
C TYR A 328 2.81 9.83 -2.21
N VAL A 329 1.57 9.83 -2.71
CA VAL A 329 0.39 10.32 -1.99
C VAL A 329 0.15 9.50 -0.71
N HIS A 330 0.43 8.20 -0.76
CA HIS A 330 0.29 7.32 0.40
C HIS A 330 1.37 7.54 1.46
N ARG A 331 2.62 7.81 1.03
CA ARG A 331 3.74 8.14 1.92
C ARG A 331 3.50 9.45 2.63
N ILE A 332 3.25 10.53 1.89
CA ILE A 332 3.02 11.86 2.47
C ILE A 332 1.70 11.93 3.25
N GLY A 333 0.77 11.02 2.97
CA GLY A 333 -0.48 10.89 3.71
C GLY A 333 -0.30 10.55 5.19
N ARG A 334 0.93 10.37 5.69
CA ARG A 334 1.28 10.26 7.13
C ARG A 334 1.49 11.61 7.82
N THR A 335 1.52 12.71 7.07
CA THR A 335 1.56 14.08 7.59
C THR A 335 0.30 14.87 7.17
N GLY A 336 0.11 16.07 7.72
CA GLY A 336 -0.91 17.03 7.29
C GLY A 336 -2.38 16.59 7.44
N ARG A 337 -2.70 15.77 8.45
CA ARG A 337 -4.08 15.33 8.71
C ARG A 337 -4.79 16.25 9.72
N ALA A 338 -6.12 16.20 9.70
CA ALA A 338 -7.00 16.95 10.62
C ALA A 338 -6.75 18.47 10.67
N GLY A 339 -6.31 19.07 9.55
CA GLY A 339 -6.07 20.51 9.44
C GLY A 339 -4.69 20.98 9.94
N LYS A 340 -3.84 20.08 10.46
CA LYS A 340 -2.46 20.43 10.83
C LYS A 340 -1.59 20.61 9.59
N LYS A 341 -0.61 21.50 9.66
CA LYS A 341 0.42 21.64 8.63
C LYS A 341 1.37 20.45 8.65
N GLY A 342 1.77 19.97 7.48
CA GLY A 342 2.68 18.86 7.31
C GLY A 342 3.78 19.16 6.31
N HIS A 343 4.96 18.55 6.47
CA HIS A 343 6.05 18.72 5.51
C HIS A 343 6.35 17.40 4.82
N ALA A 344 6.16 17.38 3.50
CA ALA A 344 6.57 16.31 2.61
C ALA A 344 7.86 16.71 1.89
N ILE A 345 8.94 16.01 2.22
CA ILE A 345 10.28 16.32 1.73
C ILE A 345 10.71 15.16 0.85
N SER A 346 11.22 15.45 -0.34
CA SER A 346 11.78 14.44 -1.24
C SER A 346 13.23 14.73 -1.54
N PHE A 347 14.09 13.73 -1.39
CA PHE A 347 15.42 13.76 -1.97
C PHE A 347 15.33 13.18 -3.37
N VAL A 348 15.89 13.88 -4.34
CA VAL A 348 15.76 13.53 -5.75
C VAL A 348 17.14 13.50 -6.36
N SER A 349 17.58 12.30 -6.73
CA SER A 349 18.72 12.14 -7.63
C SER A 349 18.27 12.31 -9.08
N ARG A 350 19.25 12.45 -9.97
CA ARG A 350 19.00 12.74 -11.38
C ARG A 350 18.15 11.65 -12.06
N GLU A 351 18.33 10.41 -11.66
CA GLU A 351 17.60 9.24 -12.16
C GLU A 351 16.12 9.25 -11.76
N GLU A 352 15.75 10.01 -10.72
CA GLU A 352 14.40 10.03 -10.15
C GLU A 352 13.52 11.19 -10.66
N GLU A 353 14.07 12.13 -11.45
CA GLU A 353 13.34 13.31 -11.94
C GLU A 353 12.11 12.95 -12.80
N LEU A 354 12.15 11.84 -13.55
CA LEU A 354 10.97 11.37 -14.29
C LEU A 354 9.81 11.01 -13.34
N THR A 355 10.11 10.38 -12.20
CA THR A 355 9.10 10.06 -11.19
C THR A 355 8.55 11.34 -10.56
N VAL A 356 9.38 12.36 -10.35
CA VAL A 356 8.92 13.68 -9.85
C VAL A 356 7.89 14.29 -10.81
N VAL A 357 8.12 14.25 -12.12
CA VAL A 357 7.16 14.77 -13.12
C VAL A 357 5.83 14.03 -13.06
N GLN A 358 5.87 12.70 -12.90
CA GLN A 358 4.66 11.89 -12.75
C GLN A 358 3.90 12.24 -11.46
N VAL A 359 4.63 12.44 -10.36
CA VAL A 359 4.05 12.89 -9.08
C VAL A 359 3.42 14.27 -9.21
N GLU A 360 4.12 15.25 -9.78
CA GLU A 360 3.60 16.61 -10.01
C GLU A 360 2.31 16.60 -10.85
N THR A 361 2.26 15.72 -11.86
CA THR A 361 1.07 15.52 -12.69
C THR A 361 -0.09 14.94 -11.86
N LEU A 362 0.19 13.93 -11.03
CA LEU A 362 -0.80 13.26 -10.19
C LEU A 362 -1.39 14.22 -9.14
N ILE A 363 -0.55 15.02 -8.49
CA ILE A 363 -0.98 15.99 -7.46
C ILE A 363 -1.45 17.32 -8.06
N GLN A 364 -1.36 17.47 -9.39
CA GLN A 364 -1.73 18.69 -10.13
C GLN A 364 -1.04 19.96 -9.62
N GLN A 365 0.21 19.83 -9.15
CA GLN A 365 0.99 20.92 -8.58
C GLN A 365 2.47 20.69 -8.83
N ARG A 366 3.20 21.77 -9.17
CA ARG A 366 4.67 21.75 -9.23
C ARG A 366 5.26 21.77 -7.82
N ILE A 367 6.25 20.93 -7.56
CA ILE A 367 6.91 20.86 -6.27
C ILE A 367 8.06 21.86 -6.26
N HIS A 368 8.13 22.68 -5.21
CA HIS A 368 9.20 23.64 -5.04
C HIS A 368 10.54 22.92 -4.82
N ARG A 369 11.56 23.34 -5.56
CA ARG A 369 12.92 22.79 -5.46
C ARG A 369 13.78 23.73 -4.63
N VAL A 370 14.48 23.17 -3.65
CA VAL A 370 15.39 23.90 -2.76
C VAL A 370 16.77 23.28 -2.88
N GLU A 371 17.72 24.05 -3.36
CA GLU A 371 19.14 23.67 -3.32
C GLU A 371 19.64 23.86 -1.89
N GLN A 372 20.18 22.79 -1.31
CA GLN A 372 20.81 22.87 0.00
C GLN A 372 22.28 23.23 -0.21
N PRO A 373 22.78 24.35 0.37
CA PRO A 373 24.16 24.76 0.21
C PRO A 373 25.14 23.65 0.59
N GLY A 374 26.08 23.39 -0.31
CA GLY A 374 27.07 22.33 -0.18
C GLY A 374 26.55 20.94 -0.50
N TYR A 375 25.31 20.77 -0.96
CA TYR A 375 24.68 19.51 -1.42
C TYR A 375 24.18 19.57 -2.86
N GLU A 376 24.62 20.57 -3.61
CA GLU A 376 24.22 20.79 -5.00
C GLU A 376 24.59 19.56 -5.86
N PRO A 377 23.67 19.06 -6.70
CA PRO A 377 23.97 17.97 -7.61
C PRO A 377 25.13 18.31 -8.55
N LYS A 378 25.95 17.32 -8.84
CA LYS A 378 27.06 17.47 -9.78
C LYS A 378 26.55 17.78 -11.18
N SER A 379 27.26 18.66 -11.89
CA SER A 379 26.91 19.02 -13.27
C SER A 379 26.99 17.80 -14.20
N ARG A 380 26.23 17.82 -15.29
CA ARG A 380 26.23 16.74 -16.28
C ARG A 380 27.63 16.50 -16.85
N GLU A 381 28.42 17.56 -17.06
CA GLU A 381 29.80 17.46 -17.56
C GLU A 381 30.70 16.71 -16.58
N SER A 382 30.61 17.03 -15.29
CA SER A 382 31.43 16.39 -14.24
C SER A 382 31.15 14.89 -14.10
N TYR A 383 29.93 14.44 -14.39
CA TYR A 383 29.58 13.01 -14.40
C TYR A 383 30.19 12.29 -15.61
N ILE A 384 30.16 12.94 -16.79
CA ILE A 384 30.76 12.40 -18.02
C ILE A 384 32.28 12.26 -17.86
N GLU A 385 32.93 13.23 -17.22
CA GLU A 385 34.36 13.19 -16.93
C GLU A 385 34.72 12.00 -16.03
N LYS A 386 33.95 11.75 -14.96
CA LYS A 386 34.14 10.57 -14.09
C LYS A 386 33.97 9.25 -14.85
N VAL A 387 32.95 9.13 -15.71
CA VAL A 387 32.74 7.93 -16.54
C VAL A 387 33.94 7.69 -17.47
N ASN A 388 34.50 8.76 -18.05
CA ASN A 388 35.69 8.69 -18.91
C ASN A 388 36.99 8.40 -18.15
N THR A 389 37.05 8.68 -16.84
CA THR A 389 38.23 8.39 -15.99
C THR A 389 38.25 6.97 -15.39
N LYS A 390 37.16 6.19 -15.48
CA LYS A 390 37.17 4.78 -15.03
C LYS A 390 38.14 3.96 -15.89
N ALA A 391 39.00 3.17 -15.24
CA ALA A 391 40.11 2.43 -15.87
C ALA A 391 39.71 1.55 -17.07
N GLY A 392 38.45 1.10 -17.17
CA GLY A 392 37.95 0.33 -18.32
C GLY A 392 37.76 1.13 -19.62
N PHE A 393 37.87 2.47 -19.59
CA PHE A 393 37.72 3.33 -20.77
C PHE A 393 39.06 3.83 -21.34
N LYS A 394 40.15 3.79 -20.55
CA LYS A 394 41.50 4.18 -21.02
C LYS A 394 42.16 3.16 -21.94
N ASP A 395 41.71 1.90 -21.92
CA ASP A 395 42.25 0.82 -22.78
C ASP A 395 41.58 0.71 -24.15
N ARG A 396 40.67 1.62 -24.52
CA ARG A 396 40.21 1.73 -25.91
C ARG A 396 41.10 2.67 -26.72
N LYS A 397 42.42 2.42 -26.73
CA LYS A 397 43.28 2.98 -27.77
C LYS A 397 43.06 2.22 -29.07
N GLY A 398 42.43 2.89 -30.03
CA GLY A 398 42.60 2.65 -31.46
C GLY A 398 41.97 1.37 -32.03
N ARG A 399 40.64 1.33 -32.15
CA ARG A 399 40.04 0.62 -33.28
C ARG A 399 39.76 1.67 -34.36
N THR A 400 40.75 1.87 -35.23
CA THR A 400 40.54 2.61 -36.48
C THR A 400 39.40 1.95 -37.25
N ASN A 401 38.40 2.73 -37.62
CA ASN A 401 37.34 2.31 -38.54
C ASN A 401 37.98 2.01 -39.91
N ASN A 402 38.43 0.77 -40.11
CA ASN A 402 38.70 0.27 -41.45
C ASN A 402 37.37 -0.09 -42.09
N ALA A 403 37.00 0.70 -43.10
CA ALA A 403 35.84 0.52 -43.96
C ALA A 403 36.06 -0.62 -44.97
N THR A 404 36.31 -1.85 -44.50
CA THR A 404 36.54 -3.00 -45.39
C THR A 404 35.84 -4.30 -44.97
N ASN A 405 34.67 -4.23 -44.31
CA ASN A 405 33.83 -5.42 -44.12
C ASN A 405 32.32 -5.11 -44.10
N ALA A 406 31.85 -4.37 -45.10
CA ALA A 406 30.42 -4.11 -45.30
C ALA A 406 29.64 -5.26 -45.98
N ASN A 407 30.32 -6.36 -46.39
CA ASN A 407 29.71 -7.40 -47.24
C ASN A 407 29.30 -8.70 -46.52
N GLN A 408 29.44 -8.84 -45.20
CA GLN A 408 29.03 -10.06 -44.50
C GLN A 408 27.68 -9.98 -43.75
N ASP A 409 27.21 -8.78 -43.40
CA ASP A 409 25.96 -8.61 -42.62
C ASP A 409 24.68 -8.42 -43.46
N GLN A 410 24.79 -8.29 -44.80
CA GLN A 410 23.59 -8.30 -45.66
C GLN A 410 22.95 -9.70 -45.78
N SER A 411 23.72 -10.78 -45.61
CA SER A 411 23.22 -12.15 -45.85
C SER A 411 22.26 -12.66 -44.77
N SER A 412 22.39 -12.17 -43.54
CA SER A 412 21.61 -12.63 -42.37
C SER A 412 20.25 -11.92 -42.28
N ALA A 413 20.17 -10.65 -42.70
CA ALA A 413 18.92 -9.91 -42.83
C ALA A 413 18.06 -10.42 -44.00
N GLU A 414 18.68 -10.69 -45.16
CA GLU A 414 17.98 -11.25 -46.32
C GLU A 414 17.47 -12.68 -46.08
N ARG A 415 18.24 -13.52 -45.36
CA ARG A 415 17.77 -14.86 -44.95
C ARG A 415 16.56 -14.80 -44.04
N ARG A 416 16.54 -13.86 -43.07
CA ARG A 416 15.39 -13.67 -42.17
C ARG A 416 14.15 -13.18 -42.90
N MET A 417 14.32 -12.30 -43.90
CA MET A 417 13.18 -11.85 -44.73
C MET A 417 12.61 -12.96 -45.62
N ARG A 418 13.47 -13.78 -46.25
CA ARG A 418 13.01 -14.94 -47.05
C ARG A 418 12.27 -15.99 -46.21
N LEU A 419 12.74 -16.25 -44.99
CA LEU A 419 12.07 -17.18 -44.07
C LEU A 419 10.69 -16.66 -43.63
N LYS A 420 10.57 -15.36 -43.36
CA LYS A 420 9.31 -14.70 -42.95
C LYS A 420 8.28 -14.73 -44.07
N ASN A 421 8.70 -14.49 -45.32
CA ASN A 421 7.83 -14.55 -46.49
C ASN A 421 7.38 -15.99 -46.82
N ALA A 422 8.24 -17.00 -46.62
CA ALA A 422 7.86 -18.40 -46.80
C ALA A 422 6.81 -18.89 -45.77
N ILE A 423 6.92 -18.43 -44.51
CA ILE A 423 5.96 -18.75 -43.44
C ILE A 423 4.60 -18.08 -43.71
N GLN A 424 4.57 -16.82 -44.16
CA GLN A 424 3.33 -16.14 -44.54
C GLN A 424 2.64 -16.79 -45.76
N LYS A 425 3.41 -17.25 -46.75
CA LYS A 425 2.84 -17.95 -47.92
C LYS A 425 2.22 -19.30 -47.54
N LYS A 426 2.80 -20.03 -46.59
CA LYS A 426 2.24 -21.30 -46.05
C LYS A 426 0.96 -21.07 -45.25
N ALA A 427 0.88 -19.99 -44.47
CA ALA A 427 -0.30 -19.64 -43.67
C ALA A 427 -1.48 -19.11 -44.51
N GLY A 428 -1.21 -18.52 -45.68
CA GLY A 428 -2.25 -18.06 -46.62
C GLY A 428 -2.93 -19.19 -47.40
N ILE A 429 -2.24 -20.31 -47.65
CA ILE A 429 -2.78 -21.44 -48.44
C ILE A 429 -3.74 -22.30 -47.59
N THR A 430 -3.65 -22.27 -46.26
CA THR A 430 -4.52 -23.07 -45.38
C THR A 430 -5.92 -22.46 -45.18
N LYS A 431 -6.17 -21.21 -45.62
CA LYS A 431 -7.47 -20.53 -45.47
C LYS A 431 -8.43 -20.65 -46.67
N LEU A 432 -8.09 -21.44 -47.69
CA LEU A 432 -8.94 -21.64 -48.89
C LEU A 432 -9.36 -23.10 -49.14
N LYS A 433 -9.24 -23.98 -48.15
CA LYS A 433 -9.89 -25.31 -48.16
C LYS A 433 -10.49 -25.64 -46.80
N LYS A 434 -11.67 -25.07 -46.52
CA LYS A 434 -12.76 -25.70 -45.78
C LYS A 434 -14.02 -24.86 -45.93
#